data_AF-A0A433BAG0-F1
#
_entry.id   AF-A0A433BAG0-F1
#
_cell.length_a   1.000
_cell.length_b   1.000
_cell.length_c   1.000
_cell.angle_alpha   90.00
_cell.angle_beta   90.00
_cell.angle_gamma   90.00
#
_symmetry.space_group_name_H-M   'P 1'
#
loop_
_entity.id
_entity.type
_entity.pdbx_description
1 polymer ?
#
loop_
_entity_poly.entity_id
_entity_poly.type
_entity_poly.pdbx_seq_one_letter_code
_entity_poly.pdbx_strand_id
1 'polypeptide(L)'
;MPPSNKPTKYIIVAIRDVDSIISSLTFSFLSHTLTPNPTLTIYLLLTNIPQADLQLHPKVVHILTSNSLSLNNLLFTEGLLHLTLHHTSLILLDHNQFITLFVEPTWSSHIMGILDHHIDKELYTTQNLHFWVIKPISSATSLILHHVLSA
;
A
#
# COMPACT_ATOMS: atom_id res chain seq x y z
N MET A 1 6.24 -21.62 -21.40
CA MET A 1 4.98 -21.54 -20.62
C MET A 1 4.22 -20.33 -21.09
N PRO A 2 2.88 -20.39 -21.30
CA PRO A 2 2.13 -19.18 -21.59
C PRO A 2 2.16 -18.27 -20.35
N PRO A 3 2.11 -16.94 -20.51
CA PRO A 3 1.94 -16.05 -19.36
C PRO A 3 0.64 -16.44 -18.63
N SER A 4 0.74 -16.67 -17.34
CA SER A 4 -0.41 -16.96 -16.49
C SER A 4 -1.36 -15.76 -16.54
N ASN A 5 -2.55 -15.92 -17.13
CA ASN A 5 -3.67 -14.94 -17.15
C ASN A 5 -4.23 -14.60 -15.74
N LYS A 6 -3.49 -14.86 -14.67
CA LYS A 6 -3.91 -14.54 -13.31
C LYS A 6 -3.58 -13.07 -13.00
N PRO A 7 -4.49 -12.34 -12.35
CA PRO A 7 -4.27 -10.94 -12.01
C PRO A 7 -3.04 -10.77 -11.12
N THR A 8 -2.19 -9.81 -11.47
CA THR A 8 -1.11 -9.33 -10.59
C THR A 8 -1.76 -8.47 -9.50
N LYS A 9 -1.72 -8.92 -8.25
CA LYS A 9 -2.29 -8.16 -7.14
C LYS A 9 -1.22 -7.21 -6.61
N TYR A 10 -1.50 -5.92 -6.62
CA TYR A 10 -0.65 -4.94 -5.94
C TYR A 10 -1.30 -4.64 -4.59
N ILE A 11 -0.59 -4.94 -3.52
CA ILE A 11 -1.06 -4.65 -2.18
C ILE A 11 -0.34 -3.40 -1.74
N ILE A 12 -1.15 -2.38 -1.51
CA ILE A 12 -0.71 -1.11 -0.99
C ILE A 12 -0.75 -1.24 0.52
N VAL A 13 0.42 -1.15 1.13
CA VAL A 13 0.53 -1.21 2.58
C VAL A 13 0.24 0.20 3.11
N ALA A 14 -0.78 0.33 3.96
CA ALA A 14 -1.28 1.58 4.50
C ALA A 14 -1.39 1.47 6.03
N ILE A 15 -0.57 2.19 6.78
CA ILE A 15 -0.41 1.90 8.21
C ILE A 15 -0.53 3.14 9.10
N ARG A 16 -1.47 3.03 10.05
CA ARG A 16 -1.51 3.63 11.40
C ARG A 16 -2.20 4.99 11.55
N ASP A 17 -2.12 5.88 10.57
CA ASP A 17 -2.75 7.20 10.67
C ASP A 17 -3.49 7.64 9.41
N VAL A 18 -4.10 8.82 9.49
CA VAL A 18 -4.92 9.37 8.42
C VAL A 18 -4.13 9.59 7.13
N ASP A 19 -2.86 10.02 7.22
CA ASP A 19 -2.08 10.30 6.00
C ASP A 19 -1.76 8.99 5.29
N SER A 20 -1.36 7.95 6.02
CA SER A 20 -1.13 6.62 5.42
C SER A 20 -2.35 6.04 4.69
N ILE A 21 -3.56 6.28 5.20
CA ILE A 21 -4.81 5.75 4.62
C ILE A 21 -5.23 6.57 3.41
N ILE A 22 -5.21 7.89 3.53
CA ILE A 22 -5.60 8.78 2.43
C ILE A 22 -4.60 8.67 1.28
N SER A 23 -3.30 8.66 1.58
CA SER A 23 -2.23 8.49 0.61
C SER A 23 -2.40 7.17 -0.16
N SER A 24 -2.68 6.08 0.54
CA SER A 24 -2.92 4.76 -0.05
C SER A 24 -4.19 4.66 -0.88
N LEU A 25 -5.30 5.22 -0.41
CA LEU A 25 -6.56 5.28 -1.18
C LEU A 25 -6.36 6.10 -2.46
N THR A 26 -5.65 7.22 -2.35
CA THR A 26 -5.34 8.10 -3.48
C THR A 26 -4.49 7.37 -4.51
N PHE A 27 -3.41 6.72 -4.08
CA PHE A 27 -2.55 5.93 -4.98
C PHE A 27 -3.33 4.80 -5.66
N SER A 28 -4.09 4.03 -4.88
CA SER A 28 -4.93 2.93 -5.38
C SER A 28 -5.91 3.40 -6.45
N PHE A 29 -6.68 4.44 -6.13
CA PHE A 29 -7.71 4.98 -6.99
C PHE A 29 -7.12 5.55 -8.28
N LEU A 30 -6.09 6.40 -8.18
CA LEU A 30 -5.46 7.00 -9.35
C LEU A 30 -4.77 5.95 -10.22
N SER A 31 -4.02 5.02 -9.63
CA SER A 31 -3.35 3.97 -10.38
C SER A 31 -4.34 3.07 -11.11
N HIS A 32 -5.46 2.72 -10.47
CA HIS A 32 -6.54 1.98 -11.13
C HIS A 32 -7.19 2.78 -12.27
N THR A 33 -7.42 4.08 -12.07
CA THR A 33 -8.17 4.93 -13.01
C THR A 33 -7.34 5.32 -14.22
N LEU A 34 -6.05 5.55 -14.04
CA LEU A 34 -5.14 6.05 -15.07
C LEU A 34 -4.47 4.92 -15.86
N THR A 35 -4.55 3.67 -15.41
CA THR A 35 -3.95 2.53 -16.12
C THR A 35 -4.79 2.13 -17.35
N PRO A 36 -4.25 2.22 -18.58
CA PRO A 36 -4.93 1.70 -19.75
C PRO A 36 -4.97 0.16 -19.71
N ASN A 37 -6.17 -0.43 -19.86
CA ASN A 37 -6.46 -1.87 -19.67
C ASN A 37 -6.32 -2.39 -18.22
N PRO A 38 -7.27 -2.05 -17.33
CA PRO A 38 -7.21 -2.36 -15.88
C PRO A 38 -7.40 -3.85 -15.54
N THR A 39 -7.53 -4.75 -16.51
CA THR A 39 -8.22 -6.04 -16.36
C THR A 39 -7.54 -7.06 -15.45
N LEU A 40 -6.35 -6.77 -14.90
CA LEU A 40 -5.58 -7.72 -14.11
C LEU A 40 -4.95 -7.14 -12.83
N THR A 41 -5.20 -5.88 -12.47
CA THR A 41 -4.59 -5.27 -11.27
C THR A 41 -5.63 -4.93 -10.21
N ILE A 42 -5.47 -5.53 -9.03
CA ILE A 42 -6.28 -5.20 -7.84
C ILE A 42 -5.37 -4.51 -6.84
N TYR A 43 -5.79 -3.32 -6.39
CA TYR A 43 -5.15 -2.57 -5.32
C TYR A 43 -5.88 -2.80 -4.00
N LEU A 44 -5.22 -3.42 -3.04
CA LEU A 44 -5.77 -3.66 -1.69
C LEU A 44 -5.03 -2.80 -0.66
N LEU A 45 -5.77 -2.15 0.23
CA LEU A 45 -5.19 -1.47 1.38
C LEU A 45 -4.94 -2.49 2.49
N LEU A 46 -3.67 -2.68 2.86
CA LEU A 46 -3.28 -3.50 4.00
C LEU A 46 -3.00 -2.62 5.21
N THR A 47 -3.77 -2.82 6.27
CA THR A 47 -3.55 -2.20 7.58
C THR A 47 -2.68 -3.07 8.47
N ASN A 48 -1.78 -2.43 9.23
CA ASN A 48 -0.96 -3.10 10.26
C ASN A 48 -1.63 -3.13 11.63
N ILE A 49 -2.94 -3.28 11.64
CA ILE A 49 -3.68 -3.48 12.89
C ILE A 49 -4.61 -4.69 12.72
N PRO A 50 -4.90 -5.40 13.81
CA PRO A 50 -6.02 -6.33 13.85
C PRO A 50 -7.32 -5.62 13.48
N GLN A 51 -8.26 -6.35 12.86
CA GLN A 51 -9.57 -5.78 12.52
C GLN A 51 -10.31 -5.28 13.77
N ALA A 52 -10.17 -5.98 14.89
CA ALA A 52 -10.77 -5.62 16.18
C ALA A 52 -10.30 -4.25 16.68
N ASP A 53 -9.08 -3.83 16.30
CA ASP A 53 -8.44 -2.61 16.79
C ASP A 53 -8.79 -1.38 15.95
N LEU A 54 -9.49 -1.54 14.81
CA LEU A 54 -9.86 -0.41 13.94
C LEU A 54 -10.67 0.67 14.69
N GLN A 55 -11.50 0.27 15.66
CA GLN A 55 -12.30 1.20 16.46
C GLN A 55 -11.43 2.11 17.35
N LEU A 56 -10.18 1.74 17.61
CA LEU A 56 -9.21 2.58 18.34
C LEU A 56 -8.71 3.76 17.48
N HIS A 57 -9.04 3.79 16.19
CA HIS A 57 -8.70 4.86 15.26
C HIS A 57 -9.96 5.62 14.81
N PRO A 58 -10.64 6.37 15.70
CA PRO A 58 -11.94 6.98 15.41
C PRO A 58 -11.89 7.98 14.26
N LYS A 59 -10.77 8.66 14.05
CA LYS A 59 -10.58 9.57 12.91
C LYS A 59 -10.62 8.82 11.58
N VAL A 60 -9.97 7.67 11.51
CA VAL A 60 -9.95 6.80 10.33
C VAL A 60 -11.36 6.28 10.05
N VAL A 61 -12.01 5.72 11.07
CA VAL A 61 -13.38 5.21 10.96
C VAL A 61 -14.33 6.31 10.48
N HIS A 62 -14.23 7.50 11.05
CA HIS A 62 -15.05 8.64 10.66
C HIS A 62 -14.83 9.05 9.20
N ILE A 63 -13.57 9.16 8.76
CA ILE A 63 -13.23 9.53 7.37
C ILE A 63 -13.77 8.49 6.38
N LEU A 64 -13.58 7.20 6.65
CA LEU A 64 -14.05 6.15 5.75
C LEU A 64 -15.58 6.11 5.68
N THR A 65 -16.25 6.09 6.84
CA THR A 65 -17.72 5.99 6.90
C THR A 65 -18.42 7.24 6.37
N SER A 66 -17.89 8.44 6.62
CA SER A 66 -18.44 9.69 6.06
C SER A 66 -18.33 9.77 4.53
N ASN A 67 -17.39 9.02 3.93
CA ASN A 67 -17.22 8.92 2.48
C ASN A 67 -17.83 7.64 1.89
N SER A 68 -18.74 6.95 2.63
CA SER A 68 -19.39 5.72 2.18
C SER A 68 -18.43 4.56 1.85
N LEU A 69 -17.22 4.57 2.41
CA LEU A 69 -16.26 3.48 2.26
C LEU A 69 -16.54 2.41 3.32
N SER A 70 -16.75 1.18 2.85
CA SER A 70 -16.92 0.01 3.72
C SER A 70 -15.59 -0.32 4.39
N LEU A 71 -15.60 -0.45 5.72
CA LEU A 71 -14.44 -0.89 6.49
C LEU A 71 -14.02 -2.33 6.13
N ASN A 72 -14.94 -3.13 5.56
CA ASN A 72 -14.67 -4.48 5.07
C ASN A 72 -13.83 -4.50 3.78
N ASN A 73 -13.61 -3.35 3.14
CA ASN A 73 -12.74 -3.24 1.96
C ASN A 73 -11.26 -3.09 2.35
N LEU A 74 -10.95 -2.96 3.63
CA LEU A 74 -9.58 -2.96 4.15
C LEU A 74 -9.14 -4.40 4.40
N LEU A 75 -7.90 -4.70 4.04
CA LEU A 75 -7.21 -5.91 4.46
C LEU A 75 -6.55 -5.62 5.83
N PHE A 76 -6.79 -6.48 6.80
CA PHE A 76 -6.16 -6.42 8.12
C PHE A 76 -5.03 -7.44 8.22
N THR A 77 -4.27 -7.39 9.32
CA THR A 77 -3.12 -8.30 9.54
C THR A 77 -3.46 -9.78 9.39
N GLU A 78 -4.67 -10.18 9.76
CA GLU A 78 -5.22 -11.53 9.65
C GLU A 78 -5.45 -11.96 8.20
N GLY A 79 -5.72 -10.98 7.32
CA GLY A 79 -5.93 -11.19 5.89
C GLY A 79 -4.65 -11.53 5.13
N LEU A 80 -3.47 -11.19 5.67
CA LEU A 80 -2.17 -11.48 5.05
C LEU A 80 -1.92 -12.99 4.88
N LEU A 81 -2.42 -13.81 5.81
CA LEU A 81 -2.28 -15.27 5.76
C LEU A 81 -2.93 -15.90 4.53
N HIS A 82 -3.88 -15.20 3.90
CA HIS A 82 -4.60 -15.66 2.72
C HIS A 82 -3.96 -15.20 1.41
N LEU A 83 -2.89 -14.41 1.47
CA LEU A 83 -2.18 -13.90 0.30
C LEU A 83 -1.11 -14.87 -0.15
N THR A 84 -1.02 -15.08 -1.47
CA THR A 84 0.05 -15.87 -2.07
C THR A 84 1.11 -14.93 -2.66
N LEU A 85 2.34 -15.10 -2.20
CA LEU A 85 3.52 -14.31 -2.61
C LEU A 85 3.70 -14.25 -4.13
N HIS A 86 3.57 -15.39 -4.81
CA HIS A 86 3.75 -15.51 -6.27
C HIS A 86 2.86 -14.60 -7.13
N HIS A 87 1.79 -14.04 -6.58
CA HIS A 87 0.87 -13.16 -7.30
C HIS A 87 0.68 -11.81 -6.60
N THR A 88 1.56 -11.49 -5.65
CA THR A 88 1.43 -10.32 -4.78
C THR A 88 2.69 -9.47 -4.82
N SER A 89 2.52 -8.23 -5.23
CA SER A 89 3.55 -7.19 -5.18
C SER A 89 3.18 -6.17 -4.11
N LEU A 90 4.16 -5.68 -3.35
CA LEU A 90 3.96 -4.72 -2.27
C LEU A 90 4.44 -3.32 -2.68
N ILE A 91 3.64 -2.31 -2.33
CA ILE A 91 4.05 -0.91 -2.40
C ILE A 91 3.90 -0.32 -1.00
N LEU A 92 4.98 0.29 -0.50
CA LEU A 92 4.98 0.98 0.79
C LEU A 92 4.70 2.46 0.57
N LEU A 93 3.68 2.98 1.26
CA LEU A 93 3.29 4.38 1.22
C LEU A 93 3.30 4.93 2.64
N ASP A 94 3.88 6.12 2.82
CA ASP A 94 3.99 6.78 4.12
C ASP A 94 4.87 6.02 5.15
N HIS A 95 5.64 5.04 4.67
CA HIS A 95 6.66 4.35 5.44
C HIS A 95 7.65 3.62 4.51
N ASN A 96 8.89 3.46 4.99
CA ASN A 96 9.95 2.70 4.33
C ASN A 96 10.40 1.47 5.15
N GLN A 97 9.55 1.02 6.08
CA GLN A 97 9.76 -0.21 6.84
C GLN A 97 8.49 -1.04 6.85
N PHE A 98 8.57 -2.24 6.26
CA PHE A 98 7.51 -3.21 6.29
C PHE A 98 7.26 -3.73 7.72
N ILE A 99 6.00 -4.06 7.98
CA ILE A 99 5.43 -4.46 9.25
C ILE A 99 6.33 -5.47 9.99
N THR A 100 6.69 -5.15 11.24
CA THR A 100 7.57 -5.95 12.10
C THR A 100 7.07 -7.37 12.37
N LEU A 101 5.76 -7.62 12.30
CA LEU A 101 5.15 -8.95 12.51
C LEU A 101 5.26 -9.89 11.28
N PHE A 102 5.64 -9.38 10.11
CA PHE A 102 5.74 -10.15 8.87
C PHE A 102 7.13 -10.08 8.24
N VAL A 103 8.16 -9.78 9.04
CA VAL A 103 9.58 -9.86 8.66
C VAL A 103 10.01 -11.32 8.56
N GLU A 104 9.28 -12.10 7.77
CA GLU A 104 9.86 -13.21 7.05
C GLU A 104 10.63 -12.61 5.87
N PRO A 105 11.87 -13.06 5.57
CA PRO A 105 12.67 -12.56 4.45
C PRO A 105 11.94 -12.64 3.09
N THR A 106 10.83 -13.38 3.04
CA THR A 106 10.00 -13.63 1.86
C THR A 106 9.23 -12.41 1.36
N TRP A 107 8.75 -11.50 2.22
CA TRP A 107 7.96 -10.34 1.75
C TRP A 107 8.82 -9.18 1.25
N SER A 108 10.04 -9.03 1.78
CA SER A 108 10.96 -7.96 1.39
C SER A 108 11.33 -7.99 -0.10
N SER A 109 11.43 -9.20 -0.69
CA SER A 109 11.71 -9.37 -2.12
C SER A 109 10.52 -9.04 -3.03
N HIS A 110 9.32 -8.85 -2.46
CA HIS A 110 8.10 -8.51 -3.19
C HIS A 110 7.76 -7.02 -3.09
N ILE A 111 8.54 -6.23 -2.36
CA ILE A 111 8.41 -4.77 -2.37
C ILE A 111 8.92 -4.27 -3.72
N MET A 112 8.07 -3.55 -4.42
CA MET A 112 8.32 -3.03 -5.77
C MET A 112 8.28 -1.51 -5.82
N GLY A 113 7.86 -0.84 -4.74
CA GLY A 113 7.78 0.61 -4.73
C GLY A 113 7.73 1.19 -3.32
N ILE A 114 8.39 2.33 -3.13
CA ILE A 114 8.37 3.10 -1.87
C ILE A 114 8.11 4.57 -2.20
N LEU A 115 7.06 5.14 -1.63
CA LEU A 115 6.82 6.59 -1.56
C LEU A 115 6.65 6.98 -0.09
N ASP A 116 7.63 7.68 0.46
CA ASP A 116 7.64 8.01 1.89
C ASP A 116 8.17 9.43 2.12
N HIS A 117 7.81 10.01 3.26
CA HIS A 117 8.28 11.30 3.72
C HIS A 117 9.04 11.26 5.05
N HIS A 118 9.13 10.08 5.67
CA HIS A 118 9.95 9.84 6.84
C HIS A 118 11.44 9.69 6.49
N ILE A 119 12.28 9.57 7.53
CA ILE A 119 13.71 9.25 7.39
C ILE A 119 13.85 7.85 6.79
N ASP A 120 14.70 7.72 5.78
CA ASP A 120 15.04 6.44 5.16
C ASP A 120 15.75 5.51 6.16
N LYS A 121 15.27 4.27 6.27
CA LYS A 121 15.86 3.22 7.13
C LYS A 121 16.79 2.28 6.38
N GLU A 122 16.93 2.45 5.06
CA GLU A 122 17.87 1.70 4.21
C GLU A 122 17.67 0.17 4.30
N LEU A 123 16.41 -0.27 4.46
CA LEU A 123 16.07 -1.68 4.68
C LEU A 123 15.99 -2.53 3.40
N TYR A 124 15.95 -1.88 2.24
CA TYR A 124 15.68 -2.53 0.95
C TYR A 124 16.75 -2.16 -0.08
N THR A 125 16.93 -3.04 -1.07
CA THR A 125 17.84 -2.78 -2.19
C THR A 125 17.04 -2.26 -3.38
N THR A 126 17.57 -1.24 -4.07
CA THR A 126 16.92 -0.59 -5.24
C THR A 126 16.74 -1.52 -6.45
N GLN A 127 17.46 -2.65 -6.51
CA GLN A 127 17.52 -3.53 -7.69
C GLN A 127 16.15 -4.10 -8.13
N ASN A 128 15.18 -4.20 -7.22
CA ASN A 128 13.85 -4.76 -7.51
C ASN A 128 12.72 -3.72 -7.45
N LEU A 129 13.05 -2.43 -7.26
CA LEU A 129 12.04 -1.38 -7.12
C LEU A 129 11.78 -0.69 -8.46
N HIS A 130 10.51 -0.55 -8.80
CA HIS A 130 10.03 0.32 -9.87
C HIS A 130 10.22 1.79 -9.51
N PHE A 131 10.03 2.15 -8.24
CA PHE A 131 10.24 3.50 -7.74
C PHE A 131 10.69 3.50 -6.28
N TRP A 132 11.59 4.43 -5.96
CA TRP A 132 12.01 4.75 -4.60
C TRP A 132 12.04 6.26 -4.48
N VAL A 133 11.06 6.85 -3.79
CA VAL A 133 11.02 8.29 -3.57
C VAL A 133 10.81 8.55 -2.09
N ILE A 134 11.84 9.08 -1.45
CA ILE A 134 11.78 9.56 -0.08
C ILE A 134 12.10 11.05 -0.07
N LYS A 135 11.15 11.87 0.40
CA LYS A 135 11.30 13.33 0.41
C LYS A 135 10.78 13.93 1.72
N PRO A 136 11.52 14.83 2.37
CA PRO A 136 11.09 15.45 3.63
C PRO A 136 10.01 16.51 3.37
N ILE A 137 8.79 16.07 3.09
CA ILE A 137 7.61 16.92 2.90
C ILE A 137 6.59 16.66 4.00
N SER A 138 5.57 17.52 4.13
CA SER A 138 4.63 17.45 5.26
C SER A 138 3.62 16.29 5.17
N SER A 139 3.39 15.71 3.99
CA SER A 139 2.40 14.64 3.82
C SER A 139 2.75 13.72 2.66
N ALA A 140 2.62 12.41 2.88
CA ALA A 140 2.78 11.38 1.86
C ALA A 140 1.75 11.52 0.72
N THR A 141 0.53 11.96 1.03
CA THR A 141 -0.51 12.22 0.02
C THR A 141 -0.05 13.21 -1.05
N SER A 142 0.67 14.27 -0.66
CA SER A 142 1.22 15.25 -1.60
C SER A 142 2.30 14.63 -2.50
N LEU A 143 3.13 13.75 -1.93
CA LEU A 143 4.17 13.03 -2.69
C LEU A 143 3.54 12.12 -3.74
N ILE A 144 2.48 11.41 -3.37
CA ILE A 144 1.75 10.48 -4.23
C ILE A 144 1.10 11.20 -5.40
N LEU A 145 0.38 12.29 -5.13
CA LEU A 145 -0.25 13.08 -6.20
C LEU A 145 0.79 13.56 -7.21
N HIS A 146 1.91 14.09 -6.73
CA HIS A 146 3.00 14.50 -7.60
C HIS A 146 3.57 13.32 -8.39
N HIS A 147 3.80 12.18 -7.75
CA HIS A 147 4.37 11.00 -8.41
C HIS A 147 3.45 10.44 -9.49
N VAL A 148 2.17 10.26 -9.18
CA VAL A 148 1.21 9.61 -10.08
C VAL A 148 0.77 10.53 -11.23
N LEU A 149 0.61 11.84 -11.00
CA LEU A 149 0.15 12.78 -12.03
C LEU A 149 1.29 13.32 -12.92
N SER A 150 2.55 13.13 -12.51
CA SER A 150 3.71 13.53 -13.32
C SER A 150 4.34 12.38 -14.08
N ALA A 151 3.82 11.15 -13.91
CA ALA A 151 4.24 9.94 -14.61
C ALA A 151 3.51 9.80 -15.95
#